data_AF-A0A9P0GHP9-F1
#
_entry.id   AF-A0A9P0GHP9-F1
#
_cell.length_a   1.000
_cell.length_b   1.000
_cell.length_c   1.000
_cell.angle_alpha   90.00
_cell.angle_beta   90.00
_cell.angle_gamma   90.00
#
_symmetry.space_group_name_H-M   'P 1'
#
loop_
_entity.id
_entity.type
_entity.pdbx_description
1 polymer ?
#
loop_
_entity_poly.entity_id
_entity_poly.type
_entity_poly.pdbx_seq_one_letter_code
_entity_poly.pdbx_strand_id
1 'polypeptide(L)'
;MPFKRPRNREKGARDNSARASTTEPTDAAPRHTNCPEGADSWRTWQKAKADGQIEDYTHKPPMKTEVFDAIRPVYEDLSRDDLLERCLGEYTQKANESFKACIWSISPKTTHSGKNIVDIAASVARLVLSTTAYQALLT
;
A
#
# COMPACT_ATOMS: atom_id res chain seq x y z
N MET A 1 -12.17 6.98 -13.42
CA MET A 1 -10.88 6.90 -12.69
C MET A 1 -10.13 5.70 -13.22
N PRO A 2 -8.83 5.81 -13.58
CA PRO A 2 -8.10 4.68 -14.11
C PRO A 2 -7.95 3.59 -13.04
N PHE A 3 -8.41 2.39 -13.36
CA PHE A 3 -8.27 1.19 -12.56
C PHE A 3 -6.76 0.92 -12.37
N LYS A 4 -6.23 1.10 -11.15
CA LYS A 4 -4.85 0.71 -10.87
C LYS A 4 -4.78 -0.81 -11.01
N ARG A 5 -3.85 -1.31 -11.83
CA ARG A 5 -3.61 -2.75 -11.97
C ARG A 5 -3.50 -3.39 -10.59
N PRO A 6 -4.09 -4.58 -10.37
CA PRO A 6 -3.93 -5.30 -9.11
C PRO A 6 -2.43 -5.45 -8.82
N ARG A 7 -2.02 -5.11 -7.60
CA ARG A 7 -0.63 -5.35 -7.18
C ARG A 7 -0.41 -6.86 -7.22
N ASN A 8 0.47 -7.32 -8.11
CA ASN A 8 0.89 -8.72 -8.18
C ASN A 8 1.31 -9.18 -6.76
N ARG A 9 0.78 -10.33 -6.32
CA ARG A 9 1.00 -10.97 -5.01
C ARG A 9 2.48 -11.02 -4.63
N GLU A 10 3.32 -11.41 -5.59
CA GLU A 10 4.76 -11.49 -5.40
C GLU A 10 5.43 -10.12 -5.39
N LYS A 11 4.93 -9.18 -6.20
CA LYS A 11 5.47 -7.82 -6.28
C LYS A 11 5.23 -7.05 -4.99
N GLY A 12 4.04 -7.16 -4.40
CA GLY A 12 3.69 -6.51 -3.13
C GLY A 12 4.52 -7.04 -1.95
N ALA A 13 4.71 -8.35 -1.86
CA ALA A 13 5.56 -8.96 -0.84
C ALA A 13 7.04 -8.58 -1.01
N ARG A 14 7.56 -8.61 -2.26
CA ARG A 14 8.92 -8.16 -2.58
C ARG A 14 9.12 -6.68 -2.28
N ASP A 15 8.17 -5.82 -2.62
CA ASP A 15 8.23 -4.37 -2.36
C ASP A 15 8.24 -4.06 -0.85
N ASN A 16 7.42 -4.75 -0.06
CA ASN A 16 7.40 -4.62 1.40
C ASN A 16 8.72 -5.11 2.02
N SER A 17 9.24 -6.25 1.55
CA SER A 17 10.54 -6.78 1.96
C SER A 17 11.70 -5.87 1.55
N ALA A 18 11.65 -5.25 0.36
CA ALA A 18 12.65 -4.28 -0.11
C ALA A 18 12.67 -3.02 0.73
N ARG A 19 11.54 -2.65 1.32
CA ARG A 19 11.42 -1.54 2.25
C ARG A 19 11.84 -1.94 3.67
N ALA A 20 11.67 -3.22 4.00
CA ALA A 20 12.06 -3.87 5.26
C ALA A 20 13.56 -4.11 5.40
N SER A 21 14.22 -4.33 4.26
CA SER A 21 15.52 -4.98 4.20
C SER A 21 16.51 -4.30 5.13
N THR A 22 16.89 -5.07 6.14
CA THR A 22 17.68 -4.75 7.30
C THR A 22 18.99 -4.05 6.91
N THR A 23 19.35 -2.96 7.59
CA THR A 23 20.46 -2.03 7.34
C THR A 23 20.35 -1.17 6.08
N GLU A 24 20.39 0.15 6.29
CA GLU A 24 20.38 1.19 5.26
C GLU A 24 21.53 0.97 4.25
N PRO A 25 21.26 0.97 2.93
CA PRO A 25 22.26 0.67 1.92
C PRO A 25 23.27 1.81 1.81
N THR A 26 24.55 1.46 1.76
CA THR A 26 25.68 2.39 1.58
C THR A 26 26.29 2.21 0.19
N ASP A 27 27.06 3.21 -0.27
CA ASP A 27 27.76 3.12 -1.57
C ASP A 27 28.67 1.88 -1.66
N ALA A 28 29.27 1.47 -0.55
CA ALA A 28 30.11 0.27 -0.46
C ALA A 28 29.33 -1.05 -0.43
N ALA A 29 28.05 -1.02 -0.05
CA ALA A 29 27.18 -2.20 0.07
C ALA A 29 25.74 -1.88 -0.41
N PRO A 30 25.54 -1.72 -1.73
CA PRO A 30 24.24 -1.37 -2.30
C PRO A 30 23.27 -2.55 -2.19
N ARG A 31 22.42 -2.55 -1.15
CA ARG A 31 21.39 -3.58 -0.92
C ARG A 31 20.09 -3.22 -1.66
N HIS A 32 20.00 -3.61 -2.93
CA HIS A 32 18.85 -3.32 -3.80
C HIS A 32 18.18 -4.55 -4.43
N THR A 33 18.51 -5.76 -3.97
CA THR A 33 18.06 -7.05 -4.54
C THR A 33 16.54 -7.21 -4.60
N ASN A 34 15.81 -6.65 -3.64
CA ASN A 34 14.35 -6.75 -3.57
C ASN A 34 13.62 -5.62 -4.30
N CYS A 35 14.34 -4.62 -4.82
CA CYS A 35 13.73 -3.49 -5.48
C CYS A 35 13.44 -3.80 -6.96
N PRO A 36 12.29 -3.35 -7.52
CA PRO A 36 12.07 -3.40 -8.96
C PRO A 36 13.19 -2.69 -9.73
N GLU A 37 13.66 -3.30 -10.80
CA GLU A 37 14.66 -2.74 -11.70
C GLU A 37 14.03 -1.81 -12.74
N GLY A 38 14.85 -0.95 -13.36
CA GLY A 38 14.45 -0.08 -14.48
C GLY A 38 14.09 1.35 -14.08
N ALA A 39 13.88 2.20 -15.09
CA ALA A 39 13.60 3.64 -14.93
C ALA A 39 12.29 3.92 -14.16
N ASP A 40 11.33 2.99 -14.22
CA ASP A 40 10.07 3.04 -13.48
C ASP A 40 10.19 2.55 -12.03
N SER A 41 11.38 2.16 -11.58
CA SER A 41 11.62 1.76 -10.20
C SER A 41 11.25 2.89 -9.24
N TRP A 42 10.68 2.56 -8.08
CA TRP A 42 10.46 3.58 -7.05
C TRP A 42 11.74 3.89 -6.23
N ARG A 43 12.84 3.16 -6.43
CA ARG A 43 14.13 3.45 -5.77
C ARG A 43 15.04 4.27 -6.69
N THR A 44 15.61 5.32 -6.11
CA THR A 44 16.53 6.24 -6.79
C THR A 44 17.80 5.57 -7.31
N TRP A 45 18.38 4.62 -6.57
CA TRP A 45 19.55 3.86 -7.04
C TRP A 45 19.24 3.00 -8.26
N GLN A 46 18.10 2.30 -8.28
CA GLN A 46 17.68 1.48 -9.42
C GLN A 46 17.39 2.34 -10.66
N LYS A 47 16.87 3.56 -10.47
CA LYS A 47 16.73 4.54 -11.56
C LYS A 47 18.09 4.99 -12.09
N ALA A 48 19.00 5.42 -11.21
CA ALA A 48 20.35 5.83 -11.60
C ALA A 48 21.08 4.70 -12.34
N LYS A 49 20.88 3.44 -11.93
CA LYS A 49 21.35 2.25 -12.64
C LYS A 49 20.77 2.11 -14.04
N ALA A 50 19.46 2.31 -14.19
CA ALA A 50 18.80 2.24 -15.49
C ALA A 50 19.20 3.38 -16.44
N ASP A 51 19.45 4.57 -15.89
CA ASP A 51 19.81 5.79 -16.64
C ASP A 51 21.32 5.90 -16.92
N GLY A 52 22.13 4.95 -16.44
CA GLY A 52 23.60 4.96 -16.59
C GLY A 52 24.31 6.00 -15.73
N GLN A 53 23.67 6.51 -14.68
CA GLN A 53 24.15 7.56 -13.77
C GLN A 53 24.56 7.01 -12.40
N ILE A 54 25.03 5.75 -12.32
CA ILE A 54 25.47 5.14 -11.04
C ILE A 54 26.68 5.86 -10.45
N GLU A 55 27.63 6.28 -11.30
CA GLU A 55 28.89 6.86 -10.86
C GLU A 55 28.69 8.19 -10.09
N ASP A 56 27.64 8.94 -10.46
CA ASP A 56 27.25 10.20 -9.80
C ASP A 56 26.25 9.99 -8.66
N TYR A 57 25.84 8.75 -8.40
CA TYR A 57 24.86 8.44 -7.37
C TYR A 57 25.53 8.27 -6.01
N THR A 58 25.11 9.08 -5.05
CA THR A 58 25.51 8.93 -3.64
C THR A 58 24.33 8.47 -2.79
N HIS A 59 24.56 7.44 -1.99
CA HIS A 59 23.62 6.96 -1.01
C HIS A 59 23.38 8.01 0.09
N LYS A 60 22.14 8.08 0.59
CA LYS A 60 21.83 8.90 1.75
C LYS A 60 22.54 8.33 2.98
N PRO A 61 22.99 9.18 3.92
CA PRO A 61 23.56 8.71 5.17
C PRO A 61 22.61 7.76 5.88
N PRO A 62 23.09 6.60 6.36
CA PRO A 62 22.25 5.61 7.02
C PRO A 62 21.71 6.14 8.35
N MET A 63 20.53 5.67 8.74
CA MET A 63 20.00 5.86 10.09
C MET A 63 20.96 5.31 11.16
N LYS A 64 20.99 5.96 12.33
CA LYS A 64 21.77 5.49 13.49
C LYS A 64 21.39 4.05 13.86
N THR A 65 22.38 3.21 14.12
CA THR A 65 22.22 1.79 14.45
C THR A 65 21.26 1.57 15.61
N GLU A 66 21.35 2.37 16.67
CA GLU A 66 20.46 2.29 17.85
C GLU A 66 18.97 2.45 17.48
N VAL A 67 18.66 3.40 16.60
CA VAL A 67 17.29 3.66 16.13
C VAL A 67 16.83 2.52 15.22
N PHE A 68 17.73 2.05 14.35
CA PHE A 68 17.46 0.94 13.46
C PHE A 68 17.15 -0.35 14.25
N ASP A 69 17.97 -0.69 15.24
CA ASP A 69 17.79 -1.88 16.08
C ASP A 69 16.51 -1.80 16.93
N ALA A 70 16.10 -0.61 17.36
CA ALA A 70 14.84 -0.40 18.06
C ALA A 70 13.60 -0.58 17.16
N ILE A 71 13.67 -0.14 15.89
CA ILE A 71 12.55 -0.19 14.94
C ILE A 71 12.45 -1.54 14.23
N ARG A 72 13.58 -2.21 13.98
CA ARG A 72 13.64 -3.51 13.28
C ARG A 72 12.59 -4.53 13.76
N PRO A 73 12.48 -4.85 15.07
CA PRO A 73 11.53 -5.87 15.52
C PRO A 73 10.07 -5.46 15.24
N VAL A 74 9.73 -4.16 15.31
CA VAL A 74 8.39 -3.66 14.98
C VAL A 74 8.13 -3.85 13.48
N TYR A 75 9.11 -3.54 12.64
CA TYR A 75 8.98 -3.71 11.21
C TYR A 75 8.82 -5.20 10.82
N GLU A 76 9.63 -6.08 11.42
CA GLU A 76 9.56 -7.53 11.20
C GLU A 76 8.20 -8.10 11.61
N ASP A 77 7.67 -7.72 12.78
CA ASP A 77 6.34 -8.15 13.22
C ASP A 77 5.24 -7.62 12.29
N LEU A 78 5.31 -6.36 11.84
CA LEU A 78 4.35 -5.79 10.87
C LEU A 78 4.47 -6.39 9.46
N SER A 79 5.58 -7.06 9.16
CA SER A 79 5.85 -7.65 7.84
C SER A 79 5.59 -9.14 7.79
N ARG A 80 5.00 -9.72 8.84
CA ARG A 80 4.62 -11.13 8.84
C ARG A 80 3.60 -11.44 7.74
N ASP A 81 3.79 -12.57 7.08
CA ASP A 81 2.98 -12.97 5.94
C ASP A 81 1.48 -13.05 6.29
N ASP A 82 1.12 -13.50 7.49
CA ASP A 82 -0.27 -13.56 7.97
C ASP A 82 -0.95 -12.19 8.07
N LEU A 83 -0.21 -11.13 8.42
CA LEU A 83 -0.70 -9.75 8.42
C LEU A 83 -0.79 -9.19 7.00
N LEU A 84 0.20 -9.49 6.16
CA LEU A 84 0.24 -9.02 4.78
C LEU A 84 -0.83 -9.67 3.91
N GLU A 85 -1.13 -10.96 4.10
CA GLU A 85 -2.19 -11.69 3.39
C GLU A 85 -3.56 -11.04 3.57
N ARG A 86 -3.86 -10.53 4.77
CA ARG A 86 -5.09 -9.78 5.05
C ARG A 86 -5.19 -8.47 4.26
N CYS A 87 -4.06 -7.90 3.86
CA CYS A 87 -3.99 -6.67 3.07
C CYS A 87 -4.10 -6.92 1.55
N LEU A 88 -4.00 -8.17 1.10
CA LEU A 88 -4.01 -8.51 -0.34
C LEU A 88 -5.42 -8.56 -0.95
N GLY A 89 -6.45 -8.86 -0.14
CA GLY A 89 -7.82 -9.06 -0.65
C GLY A 89 -8.61 -7.79 -0.95
N GLU A 90 -7.93 -6.63 -1.12
CA GLU A 90 -8.57 -5.31 -1.27
C GLU A 90 -9.62 -4.98 -0.20
N TYR A 91 -9.60 -5.69 0.94
CA TYR A 91 -10.45 -5.39 2.07
C TYR A 91 -10.04 -4.01 2.58
N THR A 92 -10.92 -3.03 2.40
CA THR A 92 -10.68 -1.70 2.94
C THR A 92 -10.42 -1.84 4.43
N GLN A 93 -9.19 -1.50 4.85
CA GLN A 93 -8.75 -1.48 6.25
C GLN A 93 -9.68 -0.62 7.14
N LYS A 94 -10.61 0.12 6.52
CA LYS A 94 -11.61 0.95 7.17
C LYS A 94 -12.97 0.82 6.51
N ALA A 95 -13.58 -0.37 6.59
CA ALA A 95 -14.93 -0.64 6.07
C ALA A 95 -15.99 0.39 6.54
N ASN A 96 -15.83 0.93 7.76
CA ASN A 96 -16.71 1.99 8.26
C ASN A 96 -16.55 3.32 7.51
N GLU A 97 -15.35 3.65 7.03
CA GLU A 97 -15.14 4.87 6.23
C GLU A 97 -15.65 4.72 4.82
N SER A 98 -15.41 3.59 4.15
CA SER A 98 -15.96 3.35 2.82
C SER A 98 -17.49 3.33 2.86
N PHE A 99 -18.08 2.72 3.89
CA PHE A 99 -19.53 2.75 4.13
C PHE A 99 -20.06 4.17 4.33
N LYS A 100 -19.45 4.94 5.23
CA LYS A 100 -19.84 6.34 5.46
C LYS A 100 -19.65 7.19 4.21
N ALA A 101 -18.55 7.03 3.48
CA ALA A 101 -18.29 7.78 2.25
C ALA A 101 -19.37 7.53 1.20
N CYS A 102 -19.81 6.28 1.03
CA CYS A 102 -20.90 5.92 0.11
C CYS A 102 -22.26 6.49 0.56
N ILE A 103 -22.57 6.48 1.86
CA ILE A 103 -23.77 7.15 2.37
C ILE A 103 -23.71 8.65 2.06
N TRP A 104 -22.58 9.30 2.34
CA TRP A 104 -22.43 10.75 2.17
C TRP A 104 -22.33 11.19 0.71
N SER A 105 -21.99 10.30 -0.23
CA SER A 105 -22.08 10.59 -1.66
C SER A 105 -23.53 10.61 -2.17
N ILE A 106 -24.43 9.86 -1.52
CA ILE A 106 -25.86 9.78 -1.88
C ILE A 106 -26.68 10.81 -1.08
N SER A 107 -26.36 11.01 0.20
CA SER A 107 -27.01 11.95 1.09
C SER A 107 -25.95 12.86 1.75
N PRO A 108 -25.49 13.92 1.06
CA PRO A 108 -24.46 14.82 1.57
C PRO A 108 -24.82 15.44 2.93
N LYS A 109 -23.85 15.53 3.85
CA LYS A 109 -24.05 16.15 5.17
C LYS A 109 -24.42 17.63 5.12
N THR A 110 -24.15 18.28 4.00
CA THR A 110 -24.41 19.71 3.77
C THR A 110 -25.87 20.00 3.43
N THR A 111 -26.67 18.97 3.16
CA THR A 111 -28.09 19.10 2.80
C THR A 111 -28.93 18.33 3.80
N HIS A 112 -30.09 18.87 4.17
CA HIS A 112 -31.03 18.15 5.02
C HIS A 112 -31.67 17.01 4.23
N SER A 113 -31.54 15.78 4.74
CA SER A 113 -32.19 14.59 4.21
C SER A 113 -33.12 14.00 5.26
N GLY A 114 -34.34 13.67 4.85
CA GLY A 114 -35.26 12.93 5.70
C GLY A 114 -34.76 11.50 5.99
N LYS A 115 -35.23 10.91 7.10
CA LYS A 115 -34.85 9.55 7.53
C LYS A 115 -34.89 8.52 6.39
N ASN A 116 -35.97 8.53 5.60
CA ASN A 116 -36.16 7.58 4.49
C ASN A 116 -35.04 7.64 3.45
N ILE A 117 -34.52 8.85 3.14
CA ILE A 117 -33.44 9.04 2.16
C ILE A 117 -32.13 8.47 2.72
N VAL A 118 -31.85 8.71 4.00
CA VAL A 118 -30.65 8.18 4.67
C VAL A 118 -30.71 6.65 4.78
N ASP A 119 -31.88 6.07 5.06
CA ASP A 119 -32.09 4.63 5.14
C ASP A 119 -31.90 3.95 3.76
N ILE A 120 -32.37 4.59 2.68
CA ILE A 120 -32.13 4.14 1.30
C ILE A 120 -30.65 4.23 0.97
N ALA A 121 -29.99 5.34 1.27
CA ALA A 121 -28.56 5.52 1.04
C ALA A 121 -27.72 4.45 1.78
N ALA A 122 -28.07 4.14 3.03
CA ALA A 122 -27.42 3.08 3.81
C ALA A 122 -27.65 1.68 3.21
N SER A 123 -28.86 1.40 2.72
CA SER A 123 -29.20 0.13 2.08
C SER A 123 -28.45 -0.05 0.75
N VAL A 124 -28.38 1.00 -0.07
CA VAL A 124 -27.60 1.02 -1.30
C VAL A 124 -26.11 0.86 -1.00
N ALA A 125 -25.57 1.56 0.00
CA ALA A 125 -24.17 1.42 0.40
C ALA A 125 -23.82 -0.01 0.85
N ARG A 126 -24.71 -0.68 1.59
CA ARG A 126 -24.55 -2.10 1.95
C ARG A 126 -24.53 -2.99 0.71
N LEU A 127 -25.47 -2.80 -0.20
CA LEU A 127 -25.54 -3.57 -1.45
C LEU A 127 -24.25 -3.41 -2.24
N VAL A 128 -23.85 -2.16 -2.56
CA VAL A 128 -22.64 -1.85 -3.33
C VAL A 128 -21.39 -2.50 -2.73
N LEU A 129 -21.16 -2.33 -1.42
CA LEU A 129 -19.98 -2.88 -0.74
C LEU A 129 -20.01 -4.41 -0.63
N SER A 130 -21.19 -5.02 -0.57
CA SER A 130 -21.36 -6.48 -0.59
C SER A 130 -21.19 -7.08 -2.00
N THR A 131 -21.63 -6.39 -3.06
CA THR A 131 -21.45 -6.84 -4.44
C THR A 131 -20.02 -6.71 -4.94
N THR A 132 -19.26 -5.70 -4.47
CA THR A 132 -17.81 -5.63 -4.71
C THR A 132 -17.06 -6.76 -4.00
N ALA A 133 -17.58 -7.31 -2.90
CA ALA A 133 -17.03 -8.50 -2.27
C ALA A 133 -17.33 -9.79 -3.07
N TYR A 134 -18.49 -9.88 -3.74
CA TYR A 134 -18.84 -11.03 -4.58
C TYR A 134 -18.08 -11.09 -5.92
N GLN A 135 -17.78 -9.95 -6.54
CA GLN A 135 -16.98 -9.90 -7.78
C GLN A 135 -15.51 -10.26 -7.54
N ALA A 136 -15.00 -10.11 -6.31
CA ALA A 136 -13.65 -10.56 -5.93
C ALA A 136 -13.54 -12.08 -5.67
N LEU A 137 -14.66 -12.81 -5.59
CA LEU A 137 -14.69 -14.26 -5.39
C LEU A 137 -14.84 -15.05 -6.71
N LEU A 138 -15.00 -14.37 -7.86
CA LEU A 138 -15.20 -14.99 -9.18
C LEU A 138 -14.06 -14.71 -10.17
N THR A 139 -12.88 -14.31 -9.68
CA THR A 139 -11.64 -14.16 -10.46
C THR A 139 -10.49 -14.80 -9.71
#